data_AF-A0A8T5UQE5-F1
#
_entry.id   AF-A0A8T5UQE5-F1
#
_cell.length_a   1.000
_cell.length_b   1.000
_cell.length_c   1.000
_cell.angle_alpha   90.00
_cell.angle_beta   90.00
_cell.angle_gamma   90.00
#
_symmetry.space_group_name_H-M   'P 1'
#
loop_
_entity.id
_entity.type
_entity.pdbx_description
1 polymer ?
#
loop_
_entity_poly.entity_id
_entity_poly.type
_entity_poly.pdbx_seq_one_letter_code
_entity_poly.pdbx_strand_id
1 'polypeptide(L)' 'MNLIKQLLKDVEKIKSLEIQGATNVALNAIDFLNSYAQRLTDYNTVEEFLIKLEEAKDILFNARPTEPALRNGLNFIIN' A
#
# COMPACT_ATOMS: atom_id res chain seq x y z
N MET A 1 12.61 -10.50 -7.28
CA MET A 1 12.65 -9.32 -6.39
C MET A 1 11.64 -9.56 -5.28
N ASN A 2 11.99 -9.37 -4.01
CA ASN A 2 11.04 -9.58 -2.91
C ASN A 2 9.98 -8.44 -2.93
N LEU A 3 8.71 -8.79 -3.16
CA LEU A 3 7.60 -7.85 -3.34
C LEU A 3 7.38 -6.96 -2.11
N ILE A 4 7.39 -7.58 -0.93
CA ILE A 4 7.28 -6.88 0.35
C ILE A 4 8.46 -5.93 0.55
N LYS A 5 9.68 -6.36 0.19
CA LYS A 5 10.86 -5.48 0.26
C LYS A 5 10.70 -4.24 -0.62
N GLN A 6 10.07 -4.36 -1.79
CA GLN A 6 9.79 -3.19 -2.64
C GLN A 6 8.72 -2.29 -2.01
N LEU A 7 7.62 -2.86 -1.52
CA LEU A 7 6.56 -2.10 -0.83
C LEU A 7 7.08 -1.33 0.39
N LEU A 8 7.96 -1.94 1.18
CA LEU A 8 8.61 -1.28 2.32
C LEU A 8 9.46 -0.08 1.87
N LYS A 9 10.20 -0.19 0.76
CA LYS A 9 10.93 0.96 0.20
C LYS A 9 10.00 2.09 -0.23
N ASP A 10 8.86 1.74 -0.82
CA ASP A 10 7.87 2.73 -1.25
C ASP A 10 7.22 3.42 -0.05
N VAL A 11 6.95 2.69 1.04
CA VAL A 11 6.51 3.25 2.33
C VAL A 11 7.54 4.22 2.91
N GLU A 12 8.83 3.92 2.83
CA GLU A 12 9.87 4.81 3.35
C GLU A 12 9.90 6.16 2.65
N LYS A 13 9.48 6.27 1.37
CA LYS A 13 9.35 7.57 0.69
C LYS A 13 8.29 8.47 1.34
N ILE A 14 7.20 7.88 1.83
CA ILE A 14 6.16 8.60 2.56
C ILE A 14 6.66 9.00 3.96
N LYS A 15 7.33 8.08 4.66
CA LYS A 15 7.87 8.33 6.01
C LYS A 15 8.98 9.38 6.03
N SER A 16 9.84 9.37 5.01
CA SER A 16 10.95 10.32 4.86
C SER A 16 10.50 11.72 4.41
N LEU A 17 9.20 11.90 4.12
CA LEU A 17 8.62 13.11 3.52
C LEU A 17 9.12 13.41 2.10
N GLU A 18 9.77 12.47 1.43
CA GLU A 18 10.00 12.54 -0.03
C GLU A 18 8.65 12.66 -0.77
N ILE A 19 7.66 11.88 -0.33
CA ILE A 19 6.25 12.02 -0.72
C ILE A 19 5.50 12.65 0.45
N GLN A 20 4.94 13.83 0.20
CA GLN A 20 4.29 14.66 1.21
C GLN A 20 3.04 15.35 0.68
N GLY A 21 2.20 15.82 1.60
CA GLY A 21 0.88 16.37 1.32
C GLY A 21 -0.18 15.28 1.23
N ALA A 22 -1.34 15.51 1.86
CA ALA A 22 -2.39 14.50 2.02
C ALA A 22 -2.80 13.84 0.70
N THR A 23 -3.00 14.63 -0.36
CA THR A 23 -3.36 14.16 -1.70
C THR A 23 -2.29 13.26 -2.31
N ASN A 24 -1.03 13.70 -2.31
CA ASN A 24 0.06 12.92 -2.91
C ASN A 24 0.33 11.63 -2.13
N VAL A 25 0.24 11.69 -0.80
CA VAL A 25 0.37 10.51 0.06
C VAL A 25 -0.71 9.48 -0.26
N ALA A 26 -1.96 9.91 -0.40
CA ALA A 26 -3.06 9.01 -0.76
C ALA A 26 -2.89 8.40 -2.16
N LEU A 27 -2.62 9.23 -3.19
CA LEU A 27 -2.45 8.76 -4.56
C LEU A 27 -1.28 7.78 -4.69
N ASN A 28 -0.11 8.11 -4.13
CA ASN A 28 1.05 7.23 -4.21
C ASN A 28 0.82 5.92 -3.45
N ALA A 29 0.15 5.94 -2.30
CA ALA A 29 -0.14 4.70 -1.59
C ALA A 29 -1.08 3.77 -2.37
N ILE A 30 -2.11 4.33 -3.04
CA ILE A 30 -2.97 3.57 -3.95
C ILE A 30 -2.14 2.98 -5.10
N ASP A 31 -1.26 3.78 -5.71
CA ASP A 31 -0.38 3.31 -6.78
C ASP A 31 0.61 2.23 -6.32
N PHE A 32 1.12 2.32 -5.09
CA PHE A 32 1.99 1.30 -4.48
C PHE A 32 1.24 -0.01 -4.25
N LEU A 33 0.01 0.06 -3.74
CA LEU A 33 -0.86 -1.09 -3.56
C LEU A 33 -1.19 -1.74 -4.91
N ASN A 34 -1.59 -0.96 -5.91
CA ASN A 34 -1.86 -1.45 -7.28
C ASN A 34 -0.61 -2.10 -7.89
N SER A 35 0.55 -1.45 -7.76
CA SER A 35 1.83 -1.98 -8.21
C SER A 35 2.22 -3.28 -7.51
N TYR A 36 1.93 -3.42 -6.21
CA TYR A 36 2.12 -4.67 -5.48
C TYR A 36 1.19 -5.76 -6.02
N ALA A 37 -0.10 -5.45 -6.17
CA ALA A 37 -1.13 -6.36 -6.68
C ALA A 37 -0.76 -6.92 -8.07
N GLN A 38 -0.33 -6.07 -8.99
CA GLN A 38 0.06 -6.45 -10.36
C GLN A 38 1.28 -7.38 -10.42
N ARG A 39 2.17 -7.30 -9.43
CA ARG A 39 3.38 -8.14 -9.36
C ARG A 39 3.21 -9.35 -8.46
N LEU A 40 2.10 -9.46 -7.76
CA LEU A 40 1.81 -10.58 -6.89
C LEU A 40 1.54 -11.81 -7.76
N THR A 41 2.33 -12.86 -7.56
CA THR A 41 2.22 -14.12 -8.32
C THR A 41 2.10 -15.35 -7.43
N ASP A 42 2.28 -15.19 -6.12
CA ASP A 42 2.30 -16.26 -5.14
C ASP A 42 0.96 -16.31 -4.40
N TYR A 43 -0.06 -16.86 -5.07
CA TYR A 43 -1.39 -17.16 -4.54
C TYR A 43 -2.06 -18.23 -5.40
N ASN A 44 -2.91 -19.04 -4.79
CA ASN A 44 -3.65 -20.12 -5.47
C ASN A 44 -5.16 -19.86 -5.51
N THR A 45 -5.66 -18.97 -4.66
CA THR A 45 -7.07 -18.60 -4.58
C THR A 45 -7.27 -17.10 -4.55
N VAL A 46 -8.50 -16.67 -4.81
CA VAL A 46 -8.90 -15.26 -4.71
C VAL A 46 -8.77 -14.79 -3.25
N GLU A 47 -9.11 -15.65 -2.29
CA GLU A 47 -9.03 -15.35 -0.86
C GLU A 47 -7.57 -15.13 -0.43
N GLU A 48 -6.64 -15.97 -0.89
CA GLU A 48 -5.20 -15.78 -0.63
C GLU A 48 -4.68 -14.47 -1.23
N PHE A 49 -5.13 -14.12 -2.43
CA PHE A 49 -4.80 -12.85 -3.06
C PHE A 49 -5.30 -11.65 -2.24
N LEU A 50 -6.55 -11.69 -1.77
CA LEU A 50 -7.17 -10.65 -0.95
C LEU A 50 -6.47 -10.51 0.42
N ILE A 51 -6.10 -11.62 1.07
CA ILE A 51 -5.33 -11.59 2.32
C ILE A 51 -4.00 -10.86 2.11
N LYS A 52 -3.28 -11.17 1.02
CA LYS A 52 -2.00 -10.51 0.72
C LYS A 52 -2.15 -9.02 0.38
N LEU A 53 -3.29 -8.60 -0.18
CA LEU A 53 -3.60 -7.19 -0.37
C LEU A 53 -3.91 -6.48 0.94
N GLU A 54 -4.62 -7.14 1.85
CA GLU A 54 -4.90 -6.63 3.19
C GLU A 54 -3.61 -6.43 3.99
N GLU A 55 -2.68 -7.39 3.94
CA GLU A 55 -1.35 -7.25 4.54
C GLU A 55 -0.56 -6.06 3.96
N ALA A 56 -0.63 -5.86 2.64
CA ALA A 56 0.01 -4.72 1.98
C ALA A 56 -0.63 -3.38 2.39
N LYS A 57 -1.97 -3.35 2.55
CA LYS A 57 -2.70 -2.19 3.07
C LYS A 57 -2.24 -1.82 4.48
N ASP A 58 -2.10 -2.80 5.36
CA ASP A 58 -1.63 -2.58 6.73
C ASP A 58 -0.19 -2.03 6.77
N ILE A 59 0.68 -2.50 5.88
CA ILE A 59 2.03 -1.94 5.71
C ILE A 59 1.95 -0.45 5.30
N LEU A 60 1.08 -0.11 4.35
CA LEU A 60 0.89 1.27 3.89
C LEU A 60 0.26 2.18 4.95
N PHE A 61 -0.68 1.68 5.76
CA PHE A 61 -1.26 2.43 6.89
C PHE A 61 -0.21 2.89 7.90
N ASN A 62 0.84 2.09 8.09
CA ASN A 62 1.93 2.41 9.00
C ASN A 62 2.89 3.47 8.45
N ALA A 63 2.74 3.91 7.19
CA ALA A 63 3.53 5.00 6.63
C ALA A 63 3.23 6.34 7.34
N ARG A 64 1.94 6.67 7.53
CA ARG A 64 1.48 7.82 8.33
C ARG A 64 0.16 7.44 9.04
N PRO A 65 0.23 6.88 10.27
CA PRO A 65 -0.93 6.29 10.94
C PRO A 65 -2.12 7.23 11.18
N THR A 66 -1.94 8.54 11.10
CA THR A 66 -3.01 9.53 11.36
C THR A 66 -3.47 10.27 10.12
N GLU A 67 -2.98 9.93 8.92
CA GLU A 67 -3.36 10.60 7.66
C GLU A 67 -4.71 10.04 7.14
N PRO A 68 -5.82 10.80 7.22
CA PRO A 68 -7.14 10.29 6.84
C PRO A 68 -7.27 10.02 5.33
N ALA A 69 -6.65 10.84 4.48
CA ALA A 69 -6.75 10.67 3.02
C ALA A 69 -6.13 9.34 2.56
N LEU A 70 -4.97 8.98 3.14
CA LEU A 70 -4.31 7.69 2.94
C LEU A 70 -5.24 6.53 3.30
N ARG A 71 -5.80 6.58 4.51
CA ARG A 71 -6.64 5.50 5.05
C ARG A 71 -7.91 5.31 4.24
N ASN A 72 -8.60 6.40 3.94
CA ASN A 72 -9.84 6.38 3.16
C ASN A 72 -9.58 5.90 1.73
N GLY A 73 -8.49 6.36 1.11
CA GLY A 73 -8.12 5.97 -0.24
C GLY A 73 -7.87 4.46 -0.37
N LEU A 74 -7.12 3.88 0.56
CA LEU A 74 -6.84 2.44 0.55
C LEU A 74 -8.07 1.60 0.95
N ASN A 75 -8.87 2.06 1.92
CA ASN A 75 -10.12 1.38 2.29
C ASN A 75 -11.11 1.36 1.12
N PHE A 76 -11.20 2.40 0.30
CA PHE A 76 -12.06 2.40 -0.89
C PHE A 76 -11.72 1.30 -1.90
N ILE A 77 -10.48 0.81 -1.90
CA ILE A 77 -10.03 -0.23 -2.84
C ILE A 77 -10.32 -1.64 -2.32
N ILE A 78 -10.17 -1.88 -1.01
CA ILE A 78 -10.14 -3.24 -0.42
C ILE A 78 -11.32 -3.52 0.54
N ASN A 79 -11.97 -2.50 1.10
CA ASN A 79 -13.12 -2.66 2.02
C ASN A 79 -14.45 -2.35 1.32
#